data_AF-A0A7W0V743-F1
#
_entry.id   AF-A0A7W0V743-F1
#
_cell.length_a   1.000
_cell.length_b   1.000
_cell.length_c   1.000
_cell.angle_alpha   90.00
_cell.angle_beta   90.00
_cell.angle_gamma   90.00
#
_symmetry.space_group_name_H-M   'P 1'
#
loop_
_entity.id
_entity.type
_entity.pdbx_description
1 polymer ?
#
loop_
_entity_poly.entity_id
_entity_poly.type
_entity_poly.pdbx_seq_one_letter_code
_entity_poly.pdbx_strand_id
1 'polypeptide(L)'
;MHLFVSGAEMQPERVRATWPEARFVARGRLQPRPLGAVMAPAGPQYETWGIVLENPDAPVAGETRGAVTDDGRTFAVVVVAPDDGDPAAVLAAARYWELPPAYVRRLAHAANAPVEDYFYG
;
A
#
# COMPACT_ATOMS: atom_id res chain seq x y z
N MET A 1 5.37 7.96 15.07
CA MET A 1 4.52 8.30 13.90
C MET A 1 4.13 7.01 13.18
N HIS A 2 3.01 6.98 12.46
CA HIS A 2 2.62 5.82 11.66
C HIS A 2 2.83 6.08 10.16
N LEU A 3 3.43 5.11 9.48
CA LEU A 3 3.65 5.11 8.03
C LEU A 3 2.75 4.08 7.38
N PHE A 4 2.24 4.39 6.20
CA PHE A 4 1.57 3.42 5.35
C PHE A 4 2.44 3.14 4.13
N VAL A 5 2.82 1.87 3.99
CA VAL A 5 3.69 1.40 2.91
C VAL A 5 2.90 0.44 2.03
N SER A 6 2.92 0.68 0.72
CA SER A 6 2.31 -0.14 -0.32
C SER A 6 3.25 -0.30 -1.51
N GLY A 7 2.90 -1.13 -2.49
CA GLY A 7 3.76 -1.40 -3.63
C GLY A 7 4.97 -2.28 -3.27
N ALA A 8 6.04 -2.18 -4.05
CA ALA A 8 7.28 -2.93 -3.85
C ALA A 8 8.03 -2.48 -2.58
N GLU A 9 7.76 -1.27 -2.09
CA GLU A 9 8.32 -0.73 -0.84
C GLU A 9 7.94 -1.56 0.39
N MET A 10 6.91 -2.40 0.29
CA MET A 10 6.57 -3.35 1.35
C MET A 10 7.65 -4.43 1.54
N GLN A 11 8.57 -4.63 0.61
CA GLN A 11 9.60 -5.66 0.76
C GLN A 11 10.39 -5.49 2.07
N PRO A 12 10.54 -6.54 2.90
CA PRO A 12 11.17 -6.43 4.21
C PRO A 12 12.58 -5.83 4.17
N GLU A 13 13.33 -6.14 3.12
CA GLU A 13 14.68 -5.63 2.90
C GLU A 13 14.68 -4.12 2.64
N ARG A 14 13.73 -3.62 1.82
CA ARG A 14 13.56 -2.18 1.56
C ARG A 14 13.07 -1.44 2.80
N VAL A 15 12.09 -1.99 3.52
CA VAL A 15 11.59 -1.41 4.78
C VAL A 15 12.74 -1.25 5.79
N ARG A 16 13.56 -2.30 5.98
CA ARG A 16 14.70 -2.25 6.92
C ARG A 16 15.80 -1.29 6.47
N ALA A 17 16.03 -1.17 5.16
CA ALA A 17 17.03 -0.24 4.63
C ALA A 17 16.60 1.22 4.79
N THR A 18 15.33 1.52 4.52
CA THR A 18 14.79 2.89 4.56
C THR A 18 14.42 3.34 5.97
N TRP A 19 13.85 2.43 6.77
CA TRP A 19 13.43 2.69 8.15
C TRP A 19 13.87 1.57 9.09
N PRO A 20 15.16 1.53 9.47
CA PRO A 20 15.71 0.45 10.29
C PRO A 20 15.03 0.32 11.66
N GLU A 21 14.58 1.44 12.23
CA GLU A 21 13.88 1.48 13.53
C GLU A 21 12.36 1.29 13.41
N ALA A 22 11.83 1.09 12.20
CA ALA A 22 10.39 0.91 12.02
C ALA A 22 9.92 -0.44 12.55
N ARG A 23 8.78 -0.42 13.24
CA ARG A 23 8.12 -1.62 13.77
C ARG A 23 6.85 -1.89 13.00
N PHE A 24 6.66 -3.13 12.60
CA PHE A 24 5.39 -3.55 12.02
C PHE A 24 4.27 -3.44 13.05
N VAL A 25 3.18 -2.77 12.69
CA VAL A 25 2.00 -2.62 13.56
C VAL A 25 0.90 -3.56 13.11
N ALA A 26 0.49 -3.46 11.84
CA ALA A 26 -0.60 -4.24 11.28
C ALA A 26 -0.64 -4.13 9.75
N ARG A 27 -1.41 -5.01 9.11
CA ARG A 27 -1.83 -4.84 7.72
C ARG A 27 -3.00 -3.88 7.70
N GLY A 28 -3.11 -3.06 6.67
CA GLY A 28 -4.20 -2.10 6.60
C GLY A 28 -4.61 -1.73 5.20
N ARG A 29 -5.81 -1.20 5.12
CA ARG A 29 -6.41 -0.61 3.94
C ARG A 29 -6.46 0.89 4.09
N LEU A 30 -5.96 1.60 3.08
CA LEU A 30 -6.02 3.05 3.05
C LEU A 30 -7.47 3.51 2.88
N GLN A 31 -7.92 4.43 3.72
CA GLN A 31 -9.22 5.07 3.55
C GLN A 31 -9.20 5.94 2.29
N PRO A 32 -10.28 5.96 1.49
CA PRO A 32 -10.35 6.74 0.26
C PRO A 32 -10.03 8.23 0.50
N ARG A 33 -9.42 8.91 -0.48
CA ARG A 33 -9.11 10.34 -0.36
C ARG A 33 -10.41 11.12 -0.17
N PRO A 34 -10.48 12.04 0.80
CA PRO A 34 -11.57 12.99 0.86
C PRO A 34 -11.33 14.04 -0.23
N LEU A 35 -11.78 13.79 -1.45
CA LEU A 35 -11.78 14.79 -2.52
C LEU A 35 -13.22 15.09 -2.89
N GLY A 36 -13.73 16.25 -2.43
CA GLY A 36 -14.79 17.13 -2.95
C GLY A 36 -15.96 16.60 -3.79
N ALA A 37 -16.16 15.30 -3.91
CA ALA A 37 -17.12 14.65 -4.77
C ALA A 37 -18.20 13.97 -3.92
N VAL A 38 -19.41 13.95 -4.47
CA VAL A 38 -20.65 13.52 -3.82
C VAL A 38 -20.63 12.04 -3.37
N MET A 39 -19.63 11.26 -3.78
CA MET A 39 -19.29 9.97 -3.17
C MET A 39 -17.88 9.57 -3.63
N ALA A 40 -17.00 9.18 -2.70
CA ALA A 40 -15.73 8.57 -3.10
C ALA A 40 -16.03 7.22 -3.79
N PRO A 41 -15.36 6.87 -4.90
CA PRO A 41 -15.52 5.56 -5.52
C PRO A 41 -15.25 4.48 -4.47
N ALA A 42 -16.30 3.73 -4.15
CA ALA A 42 -16.30 2.65 -3.18
C ALA A 42 -16.34 1.32 -3.92
N GLY A 43 -15.61 0.34 -3.41
CA GLY A 43 -15.59 -1.00 -3.98
C GLY A 43 -14.19 -1.62 -3.89
N PRO A 44 -14.10 -2.96 -3.89
CA PRO A 44 -12.84 -3.67 -3.74
C PRO A 44 -11.78 -3.19 -4.73
N GLN A 45 -12.17 -2.85 -5.96
CA GLN A 45 -11.27 -2.40 -7.02
C GLN A 45 -10.49 -1.11 -6.69
N TYR A 46 -11.02 -0.25 -5.83
CA TYR A 46 -10.40 1.03 -5.43
C TYR A 46 -9.65 0.94 -4.10
N GLU A 47 -9.59 -0.25 -3.49
CA GLU A 47 -8.89 -0.46 -2.24
C GLU A 47 -7.39 -0.62 -2.46
N THR A 48 -6.62 0.22 -1.77
CA THR A 48 -5.17 0.06 -1.61
C THR A 48 -4.90 -0.61 -0.27
N TRP A 49 -4.29 -1.78 -0.31
CA TRP A 49 -3.81 -2.50 0.87
C TRP A 49 -2.30 -2.34 1.00
N GLY A 50 -1.83 -2.38 2.24
CA GLY A 50 -0.44 -2.20 2.58
C GLY A 50 -0.17 -2.58 4.03
N ILE A 51 0.97 -2.14 4.54
CA ILE A 51 1.37 -2.33 5.93
C ILE A 51 1.45 -0.99 6.65
N VAL A 52 1.09 -0.99 7.93
CA VAL A 52 1.26 0.12 8.85
C VAL A 52 2.52 -0.15 9.67
N LEU A 53 3.44 0.81 9.64
CA LEU A 53 4.66 0.80 10.42
C LEU A 53 4.63 1.92 11.46
N GLU A 54 5.11 1.65 12.66
CA GLU A 54 5.43 2.67 13.64
C GLU A 54 6.90 3.07 13.47
N ASN A 55 7.16 4.36 13.28
CA ASN A 55 8.50 4.92 13.26
C ASN A 55 8.55 6.16 14.17
N PRO A 56 9.32 6.14 15.26
CA PRO A 56 9.38 7.25 16.21
C PRO A 56 10.11 8.49 15.68
N ASP A 57 11.12 8.31 14.81
CA ASP A 57 12.14 9.36 14.57
C ASP A 57 12.23 9.85 13.13
N ALA A 58 11.51 9.26 12.17
CA ALA A 58 11.64 9.68 10.77
C ALA A 58 10.72 10.86 10.43
N PRO A 59 11.25 12.04 10.03
CA PRO A 59 10.46 13.01 9.29
C PRO A 59 10.19 12.43 7.89
N VAL A 60 9.01 11.83 7.71
CA VAL A 60 8.58 11.32 6.40
C VAL A 60 7.69 12.36 5.76
N ALA A 61 8.08 12.84 4.58
CA ALA A 61 7.24 13.68 3.74
C ALA A 61 6.17 12.80 3.06
N GLY A 62 4.91 13.22 3.10
CA GLY A 62 3.82 12.49 2.47
C GLY A 62 2.45 13.06 2.80
N GLU A 63 1.43 12.50 2.16
CA GLU A 63 0.03 12.82 2.45
C GLU A 63 -0.41 12.07 3.71
N THR A 64 -0.96 12.79 4.69
CA THR A 64 -1.59 12.14 5.86
C THR A 64 -2.98 11.64 5.48
N ARG A 65 -3.22 10.34 5.64
CA ARG A 65 -4.53 9.70 5.42
C ARG A 65 -4.90 8.80 6.59
N GLY A 66 -6.16 8.38 6.66
CA GLY A 66 -6.56 7.31 7.55
C GLY A 66 -6.27 5.94 6.92
N ALA A 67 -5.83 4.99 7.72
CA ALA A 67 -5.76 3.58 7.35
C ALA A 67 -6.54 2.75 8.36
N VAL A 68 -7.36 1.82 7.86
CA VAL A 68 -8.09 0.85 8.69
C VAL A 68 -7.33 -0.46 8.65
N THR A 69 -6.88 -0.93 9.81
CA THR A 69 -6.14 -2.18 9.94
C THR A 69 -7.06 -3.39 9.84
N ASP A 70 -6.48 -4.54 9.55
CA ASP A 70 -7.19 -5.81 9.47
C ASP A 70 -7.88 -6.23 10.77
N ASP A 71 -7.37 -5.77 11.92
CA ASP A 71 -7.98 -5.93 13.24
C ASP A 71 -9.03 -4.85 13.59
N GLY A 72 -9.35 -3.96 12.65
CA GLY A 72 -10.41 -2.95 12.79
C GLY A 72 -10.00 -1.64 13.45
N ARG A 73 -8.75 -1.47 13.86
CA ARG A 73 -8.25 -0.17 14.35
C ARG A 73 -8.10 0.83 13.19
N THR A 74 -8.14 2.12 13.52
CA THR A 74 -7.89 3.19 12.53
C THR A 74 -6.70 4.02 12.98
N PHE A 75 -5.77 4.26 12.07
CA PHE A 75 -4.57 5.06 12.30
C PHE A 75 -4.51 6.24 11.34
N ALA A 76 -4.06 7.40 11.83
CA ALA A 76 -3.56 8.46 10.96
C ALA A 76 -2.14 8.09 10.53
N VAL A 77 -1.94 7.93 9.22
CA VAL A 77 -0.70 7.45 8.62
C VAL A 77 -0.17 8.46 7.61
N VAL A 78 1.15 8.59 7.53
CA VAL A 78 1.82 9.23 6.40
C VAL A 78 1.96 8.21 5.27
N VAL A 79 1.38 8.50 4.11
CA VAL A 79 1.42 7.62 2.95
C VAL A 79 2.75 7.81 2.23
N VAL A 80 3.54 6.73 2.17
CA VAL A 80 4.76 6.70 1.38
C VAL A 80 4.39 6.54 -0.09
N ALA A 81 5.09 7.27 -0.98
CA ALA A 81 4.94 7.09 -2.41
C ALA A 81 5.27 5.64 -2.80
N PRO A 82 4.33 4.90 -3.41
CA PRO A 82 4.58 3.51 -3.76
C PRO A 82 5.52 3.40 -4.96
N ASP A 83 6.38 2.38 -4.94
CA ASP A 83 7.03 1.88 -6.15
C ASP A 83 6.18 0.75 -6.74
N ASP A 84 5.41 1.07 -7.77
CA ASP A 84 4.56 0.14 -8.53
C ASP A 84 5.18 -0.22 -9.89
N GLY A 85 6.46 0.11 -10.12
CA GLY A 85 7.13 -0.07 -11.42
C GLY A 85 7.41 -1.53 -11.80
N ASP A 86 7.46 -2.43 -10.81
CA ASP A 86 7.58 -3.87 -11.01
C ASP A 86 6.38 -4.62 -10.39
N PRO A 87 5.37 -4.97 -11.19
CA PRO A 87 4.19 -5.70 -10.70
C PRO A 87 4.49 -7.04 -10.01
N ALA A 88 5.57 -7.72 -10.41
CA ALA A 88 5.97 -8.99 -9.79
C ALA A 88 6.54 -8.74 -8.40
N ALA A 89 7.34 -7.69 -8.22
CA ALA A 89 7.85 -7.25 -6.93
C ALA A 89 6.71 -6.81 -5.97
N VAL A 90 5.71 -6.08 -6.47
CA VAL A 90 4.52 -5.71 -5.69
C VAL A 90 3.75 -6.95 -5.24
N LEU A 91 3.52 -7.89 -6.15
CA LEU A 91 2.83 -9.16 -5.83
C LEU A 91 3.60 -9.98 -4.80
N ALA A 92 4.92 -10.10 -4.94
CA ALA A 92 5.77 -10.82 -4.01
C ALA A 92 5.69 -10.20 -2.60
N ALA A 93 5.76 -8.88 -2.50
CA ALA A 93 5.64 -8.17 -1.23
C ALA A 93 4.25 -8.34 -0.60
N ALA A 94 3.18 -8.25 -1.40
CA ALA A 94 1.81 -8.48 -0.93
C ALA A 94 1.59 -9.90 -0.42
N ARG A 95 2.22 -10.91 -1.04
CA ARG A 95 2.19 -12.31 -0.58
C ARG A 95 2.97 -12.51 0.71
N TYR A 96 4.16 -11.90 0.82
CA TYR A 96 4.99 -12.01 2.03
C TYR A 96 4.25 -11.55 3.28
N TRP A 97 3.53 -10.42 3.19
CA TRP A 97 2.73 -9.90 4.29
C TRP A 97 1.36 -10.55 4.42
N GLU A 98 1.04 -11.58 3.63
CA GLU A 98 -0.25 -12.25 3.66
C GLU A 98 -1.43 -11.26 3.56
N LEU A 99 -1.32 -10.30 2.64
CA LEU A 99 -2.42 -9.36 2.37
C LEU A 99 -3.68 -10.11 1.90
N PRO A 100 -4.87 -9.50 2.01
CA PRO A 100 -6.13 -10.20 1.73
C PRO A 100 -6.14 -10.93 0.38
N PRO A 101 -6.61 -12.20 0.31
CA PRO A 101 -6.51 -13.02 -0.90
C PRO A 101 -7.16 -12.42 -2.15
N ALA A 102 -8.21 -11.60 -1.98
CA ALA A 102 -8.85 -10.89 -3.08
C ALA A 102 -7.93 -9.79 -3.65
N TYR A 103 -7.18 -9.09 -2.79
CA TYR A 103 -6.19 -8.09 -3.20
C TYR A 103 -5.02 -8.74 -3.94
N VAL A 104 -4.45 -9.82 -3.37
CA VAL A 104 -3.35 -10.57 -3.98
C VAL A 104 -3.74 -11.14 -5.35
N ARG A 105 -4.98 -11.63 -5.51
CA ARG A 105 -5.49 -12.10 -6.81
C ARG A 105 -5.56 -10.98 -7.85
N ARG A 106 -5.94 -9.76 -7.46
CA ARG A 106 -5.94 -8.59 -8.36
C ARG A 106 -4.52 -8.22 -8.79
N LEU A 107 -3.57 -8.20 -7.86
CA LEU A 107 -2.16 -7.97 -8.18
C LEU A 107 -1.60 -9.06 -9.09
N ALA A 108 -1.96 -10.32 -8.86
CA ALA A 108 -1.56 -11.42 -9.73
C ALA A 108 -2.14 -11.28 -11.14
N HIS A 109 -3.39 -10.84 -11.26
CA HIS A 109 -3.98 -10.55 -12.57
C HIS A 109 -3.23 -9.41 -13.28
N ALA A 110 -2.94 -8.32 -12.56
CA ALA A 110 -2.19 -7.19 -13.11
C ALA A 110 -0.75 -7.57 -13.53
N ALA A 111 -0.05 -8.38 -12.73
CA ALA A 111 1.31 -8.83 -13.03
C ALA A 111 1.40 -9.81 -14.21
N ASN A 112 0.30 -10.51 -14.54
CA ASN A 112 0.22 -11.41 -15.68
C ASN A 112 -0.51 -10.80 -16.89
N ALA A 113 -1.04 -9.58 -16.76
CA ALA A 113 -1.64 -8.90 -17.88
C ALA A 113 -0.54 -8.60 -18.91
N PRO A 114 -0.73 -8.92 -20.21
CA PRO A 114 0.18 -8.43 -21.23
C PRO A 114 0.21 -6.90 -21.10
N VAL A 115 1.41 -6.32 -21.13
CA VAL A 115 1.53 -4.87 -21.31
C VAL A 115 0.89 -4.61 -22.67
N GLU A 116 -0.36 -4.14 -22.68
CA GLU A 116 -0.91 -3.52 -23.87
C GLU A 116 0.00 -2.32 -24.12
N ASP A 117 0.96 -2.49 -25.03
CA ASP A 117 1.61 -1.39 -25.70
C ASP A 117 0.46 -0.58 -26.31
N TYR A 118 0.03 0.46 -25.60
CA TYR A 118 -0.82 1.49 -26.16
C TYR A 118 0.03 2.26 -27.17
N PHE A 119 0.24 1.63 -28.34
CA PHE A 119 0.60 2.33 -29.56
C PHE A 119 -0.55 3.29 -29.86
N TYR A 120 -0.38 4.55 -29.46
CA TYR A 120 -1.08 5.65 -30.12
C TYR A 120 -0.50 5.76 -31.54
N GLY A 121 -1.18 5.13 -32.49
CA GLY A 121 -1.05 5.43 -33.92
C GLY A 121 -1.83 6.68 -34.30
#